data_AF-A0A316JHW5-F1
#
_entry.id   AF-A0A316JHW5-F1
#
_cell.length_a   1.000
_cell.length_b   1.000
_cell.length_c   1.000
_cell.angle_alpha   90.00
_cell.angle_beta   90.00
_cell.angle_gamma   90.00
#
_symmetry.space_group_name_H-M   'P 1'
#
loop_
_entity.id
_entity.type
_entity.pdbx_description
1 polymer ?
#
loop_
_entity_poly.entity_id
_entity_poly.type
_entity_poly.pdbx_seq_one_letter_code
_entity_poly.pdbx_strand_id
1 'polypeptide(L)'
;MPLTREEIVPSRKRLKLPPWLEIAKPRLIPLLLATTLGGMAMSEGWPLPPLRLACTLGGGALAAAAAGVLNCLWEQELDGRMQRTSGRALPSGRLSITTAFAIAVTLTLTAATLLVGGVNCLAASLSLLGLCSYVLLYTVLLKPRTTQNIVIGGVAGAIPPLVGAAAATGHLGLGSWWLFALVMLWTPAHFWALALLLKEDYRAVGIPMLPVVKGSGATAEAIRWYALATVVLSLVGVWALPGGGLLYGLLLLPFNARLLQMTWNLHKDPDDLQRAKGLFRWSIFYLFGVCLLLLMARMPAGEQFSQQGFALLGWSGSGNAGFTLVASLVSGAF
;
A
#
# COMPACT_ATOMS: atom_id res chain seq x y z
N MET A 1 30.50 5.17 12.90
CA MET A 1 30.30 6.55 12.39
C MET A 1 28.79 6.80 12.37
N PRO A 2 28.26 7.83 13.05
CA PRO A 2 26.84 8.15 12.96
C PRO A 2 26.52 8.45 11.49
N LEU A 3 25.43 7.88 10.98
CA LEU A 3 25.03 8.11 9.60
C LEU A 3 24.80 9.60 9.38
N THR A 4 25.38 10.12 8.30
CA THR A 4 25.06 11.47 7.86
C THR A 4 23.61 11.52 7.42
N ARG A 5 22.95 12.68 7.58
CA ARG A 5 21.51 12.85 7.30
C ARG A 5 21.12 12.46 5.86
N GLU A 6 22.04 12.55 4.90
CA GLU A 6 21.87 12.11 3.52
C GLU A 6 21.92 10.59 3.35
N GLU A 7 22.56 9.87 4.27
CA GLU A 7 22.59 8.41 4.33
C GLU A 7 21.35 7.83 5.03
N ILE A 8 20.64 8.60 5.86
CA ILE A 8 19.46 8.13 6.62
C ILE A 8 18.23 8.01 5.71
N VAL A 9 18.01 8.99 4.82
CA VAL A 9 16.90 8.99 3.86
C VAL A 9 17.41 8.49 2.51
N PRO A 10 16.74 7.55 1.82
CA PRO A 10 17.16 7.09 0.49
C PRO A 10 17.02 8.21 -0.56
N SER A 11 17.98 9.12 -0.58
CA SER A 11 18.13 10.20 -1.57
C SER A 11 19.30 9.85 -2.49
N ARG A 12 19.13 8.85 -3.37
CA ARG A 12 20.03 8.71 -4.53
C ARG A 12 19.79 9.89 -5.49
N LYS A 13 20.87 10.32 -6.17
CA LYS A 13 21.01 11.47 -7.11
C LYS A 13 19.69 12.18 -7.45
N ARG A 14 19.59 13.46 -7.05
CA ARG A 14 18.46 14.36 -7.35
C ARG A 14 18.27 14.49 -8.87
N LEU A 15 17.47 13.61 -9.47
CA LEU A 15 16.72 13.98 -10.67
C LEU A 15 15.84 15.16 -10.26
N LYS A 16 16.18 16.37 -10.72
CA LYS A 16 15.36 17.56 -10.53
C LYS A 16 14.10 17.37 -11.37
N LEU A 17 13.03 16.87 -10.73
CA LEU A 17 11.73 16.81 -11.36
C LEU A 17 11.21 18.24 -11.57
N PRO A 18 10.42 18.49 -12.62
CA PRO A 18 9.73 19.76 -12.75
C PRO A 18 8.78 19.97 -11.55
N PRO A 19 8.55 21.22 -11.10
CA PRO A 19 7.80 21.52 -9.88
C PRO A 19 6.42 20.84 -9.78
N TRP A 20 5.68 20.78 -10.89
CA TRP A 20 4.36 20.15 -10.97
C TRP A 20 4.41 18.62 -10.81
N LEU A 21 5.49 17.96 -11.25
CA LEU A 21 5.67 16.51 -11.09
C LEU A 21 6.25 16.18 -9.70
N GLU A 22 7.01 17.10 -9.10
CA GLU A 22 7.53 16.97 -7.74
C GLU A 22 6.39 16.81 -6.72
N ILE A 23 5.35 17.66 -6.81
CA ILE A 23 4.20 17.66 -5.90
C ILE A 23 3.25 16.47 -6.10
N ALA A 24 3.26 15.86 -7.28
CA ALA A 24 2.47 14.66 -7.60
C ALA A 24 2.99 13.37 -6.94
N LYS A 25 4.18 13.42 -6.32
CA LYS A 25 4.81 12.29 -5.62
C LYS A 25 4.83 10.98 -6.45
N PRO A 26 5.36 10.98 -7.68
CA PRO A 26 5.28 9.84 -8.60
C PRO A 26 5.93 8.56 -8.08
N ARG A 27 6.81 8.66 -7.07
CA ARG A 27 7.48 7.51 -6.45
C ARG A 27 6.54 6.63 -5.62
N LEU A 28 5.42 7.17 -5.17
CA LEU A 28 4.45 6.43 -4.35
C LEU A 28 3.44 5.65 -5.21
N ILE A 29 3.21 6.11 -6.43
CA ILE A 29 2.18 5.60 -7.34
C ILE A 29 2.41 4.12 -7.74
N PRO A 30 3.63 3.67 -8.12
CA PRO A 30 3.82 2.32 -8.65
C PRO A 30 3.38 1.21 -7.70
N LEU A 31 3.60 1.36 -6.38
CA LEU A 31 3.19 0.35 -5.41
C LEU A 31 1.67 0.30 -5.27
N LEU A 32 0.98 1.45 -5.30
CA LEU A 32 -0.48 1.50 -5.32
C LEU A 32 -1.02 0.80 -6.56
N LEU A 33 -0.45 1.07 -7.74
CA LEU A 33 -0.85 0.39 -8.98
C LEU A 33 -0.57 -1.12 -8.95
N ALA A 34 0.54 -1.55 -8.34
CA ALA A 34 0.82 -2.97 -8.16
C ALA A 34 -0.23 -3.64 -7.27
N THR A 35 -0.67 -2.98 -6.20
CA THR A 35 -1.77 -3.50 -5.37
C THR A 35 -3.12 -3.47 -6.08
N THR A 36 -3.37 -2.50 -6.97
CA THR A 36 -4.54 -2.51 -7.88
C THR A 36 -4.51 -3.73 -8.80
N LEU A 37 -3.36 -4.03 -9.42
CA LEU A 37 -3.17 -5.23 -10.23
C LEU A 37 -3.37 -6.51 -9.42
N GLY A 38 -2.85 -6.56 -8.19
CA GLY A 38 -3.09 -7.65 -7.26
C GLY A 38 -4.59 -7.85 -6.99
N GLY A 39 -5.34 -6.78 -6.77
CA GLY A 39 -6.79 -6.83 -6.58
C GLY A 39 -7.56 -7.32 -7.81
N MET A 40 -7.11 -6.94 -9.02
CA MET A 40 -7.64 -7.51 -10.26
C MET A 40 -7.37 -9.02 -10.31
N ALA A 41 -6.15 -9.47 -10.03
CA ALA A 41 -5.76 -10.89 -10.04
C ALA A 41 -6.53 -11.73 -9.00
N MET A 42 -6.94 -11.13 -7.89
CA MET A 42 -7.83 -11.74 -6.88
C MET A 42 -9.27 -11.94 -7.36
N SER A 43 -9.63 -11.37 -8.51
CA SER A 43 -11.00 -11.40 -9.01
C SER A 43 -11.16 -12.43 -10.12
N GLU A 44 -12.36 -13.00 -10.22
CA GLU A 44 -12.70 -14.00 -11.24
C GLU A 44 -12.65 -13.43 -12.68
N GLY A 45 -12.86 -12.11 -12.83
CA GLY A 45 -12.79 -11.39 -14.10
C GLY A 45 -11.37 -11.10 -14.60
N TRP A 46 -10.34 -11.72 -14.02
CA TRP A 46 -8.95 -11.61 -14.49
C TRP A 46 -8.65 -12.62 -15.61
N PRO A 47 -7.95 -12.24 -16.69
CA PRO A 47 -7.41 -10.91 -17.01
C PRO A 47 -8.42 -9.96 -17.66
N LEU A 48 -8.20 -8.65 -17.49
CA LEU A 48 -9.05 -7.61 -18.06
C LEU A 48 -8.67 -7.31 -19.52
N PRO A 49 -9.63 -6.84 -20.36
CA PRO A 49 -9.32 -6.26 -21.65
C PRO A 49 -8.31 -5.10 -21.55
N PRO A 50 -7.39 -4.92 -22.51
CA PRO A 50 -6.31 -3.93 -22.43
C PRO A 50 -6.77 -2.50 -22.16
N LEU A 51 -7.88 -2.08 -22.78
CA LEU A 51 -8.45 -0.74 -22.58
C LEU A 51 -8.90 -0.53 -21.13
N ARG A 52 -9.66 -1.49 -20.56
CA ARG A 52 -10.13 -1.39 -19.17
C ARG A 52 -8.97 -1.40 -18.18
N LEU A 53 -7.95 -2.21 -18.45
CA LEU A 53 -6.71 -2.22 -17.67
C LEU A 53 -6.01 -0.86 -17.70
N ALA A 54 -5.82 -0.30 -18.90
CA ALA A 54 -5.19 1.01 -19.09
C ALA A 54 -5.98 2.14 -18.40
N CYS A 55 -7.31 2.16 -18.55
CA CYS A 55 -8.18 3.13 -17.88
C CYS A 55 -8.10 2.99 -16.36
N THR A 56 -8.06 1.77 -15.82
CA THR A 56 -7.98 1.55 -14.37
C THR A 56 -6.65 2.01 -13.79
N LEU A 57 -5.53 1.64 -14.41
CA LEU A 57 -4.20 2.02 -13.94
C LEU A 57 -3.94 3.52 -14.16
N GLY A 58 -4.35 4.06 -15.31
CA GLY A 58 -4.25 5.48 -15.60
C GLY A 58 -5.09 6.32 -14.64
N GLY A 59 -6.35 5.94 -14.42
CA GLY A 59 -7.25 6.62 -13.49
C GLY A 59 -6.75 6.56 -12.04
N GLY A 60 -6.27 5.38 -11.61
CA GLY A 60 -5.66 5.22 -10.29
C GLY A 60 -4.39 6.05 -10.12
N ALA A 61 -3.53 6.13 -11.15
CA ALA A 61 -2.32 6.95 -11.12
C ALA A 61 -2.64 8.44 -11.01
N LEU A 62 -3.63 8.93 -11.78
CA LEU A 62 -4.08 10.32 -11.74
C LEU A 62 -4.70 10.67 -10.37
N ALA A 63 -5.53 9.78 -9.80
CA ALA A 63 -6.11 9.97 -8.47
C ALA A 63 -5.03 10.00 -7.37
N ALA A 64 -4.05 9.09 -7.43
CA ALA A 64 -2.93 9.08 -6.50
C ALA A 64 -2.05 10.34 -6.63
N ALA A 65 -1.82 10.81 -7.86
CA ALA A 65 -1.12 12.07 -8.11
C ALA A 65 -1.88 13.27 -7.54
N ALA A 66 -3.20 13.34 -7.75
CA ALA A 66 -4.07 14.37 -7.18
C ALA A 66 -4.00 14.37 -5.65
N ALA A 67 -4.08 13.20 -5.02
CA ALA A 67 -3.95 13.03 -3.57
C ALA A 67 -2.57 13.52 -3.06
N GLY A 68 -1.50 13.24 -3.82
CA GLY A 68 -0.16 13.75 -3.55
C GLY A 68 -0.06 15.28 -3.61
N VAL A 69 -0.67 15.90 -4.63
CA VAL A 69 -0.73 17.35 -4.77
C VAL A 69 -1.52 17.99 -3.64
N LEU A 70 -2.72 17.48 -3.33
CA LEU A 70 -3.57 18.00 -2.25
C LEU A 70 -2.90 17.87 -0.87
N ASN A 71 -2.20 16.78 -0.63
CA ASN A 71 -1.40 16.64 0.59
C ASN A 71 -0.25 17.66 0.64
N CYS A 72 0.48 17.89 -0.46
CA CYS A 72 1.51 18.95 -0.49
C CYS A 72 0.92 20.36 -0.29
N LEU A 73 -0.27 20.63 -0.83
CA LEU A 73 -0.99 21.90 -0.63
C LEU A 73 -1.35 22.10 0.84
N TRP A 74 -1.93 21.09 1.48
CA TRP A 74 -2.32 21.15 2.88
C TRP A 74 -1.11 21.31 3.81
N GLU A 75 -0.01 20.64 3.49
CA GLU A 75 1.19 20.62 4.33
C GLU A 75 2.18 21.73 4.01
N GLN A 76 1.88 22.66 3.09
CA GLN A 76 2.84 23.65 2.60
C GLN A 76 3.56 24.43 3.71
N GLU A 77 2.82 24.95 4.68
CA GLU A 77 3.38 25.74 5.78
C GLU A 77 4.22 24.88 6.73
N LEU A 78 3.76 23.65 7.01
CA LEU A 78 4.50 22.70 7.84
C LEU A 78 5.78 22.25 7.14
N ASP A 79 5.71 21.93 5.86
CA ASP A 79 6.85 21.58 5.01
C ASP A 79 7.85 22.75 4.91
N GLY A 80 7.39 24.00 4.94
CA GLY A 80 8.23 25.21 4.98
C GLY A 80 9.06 25.35 6.25
N ARG A 81 8.57 24.85 7.38
CA ARG A 81 9.26 24.87 8.68
C ARG A 81 10.25 23.72 8.87
N MET A 82 10.28 22.76 7.95
CA MET A 82 11.17 21.60 8.00
C MET A 82 12.36 21.79 7.04
N GLN A 83 13.60 21.69 7.55
CA GLN A 83 14.83 21.84 6.74
C GLN A 83 14.85 20.95 5.49
N ARG A 84 14.26 19.75 5.55
CA ARG A 84 14.24 18.77 4.46
C ARG A 84 13.28 19.16 3.32
N THR A 85 12.21 19.88 3.63
CA THR A 85 11.08 20.09 2.70
C THR A 85 10.86 21.56 2.35
N SER A 86 11.53 22.48 3.03
CA SER A 86 11.48 23.92 2.74
C SER A 86 11.90 24.27 1.31
N GLY A 87 12.79 23.48 0.70
CA GLY A 87 13.20 23.63 -0.70
C GLY A 87 12.24 23.03 -1.75
N ARG A 88 11.14 22.40 -1.33
CA ARG A 88 10.17 21.79 -2.26
C ARG A 88 9.40 22.84 -3.05
N ALA A 89 8.86 22.43 -4.19
CA ALA A 89 8.21 23.31 -5.16
C ALA A 89 7.17 24.30 -4.56
N LEU A 90 6.30 23.84 -3.65
CA LEU A 90 5.28 24.66 -3.02
C LEU A 90 5.83 25.54 -1.88
N PRO A 91 6.53 25.00 -0.85
CA PRO A 91 7.12 25.82 0.22
C PRO A 91 8.12 26.87 -0.29
N SER A 92 8.87 26.57 -1.36
CA SER A 92 9.87 27.49 -1.92
C SER A 92 9.29 28.50 -2.91
N GLY A 93 7.97 28.52 -3.13
CA GLY A 93 7.30 29.42 -4.09
C GLY A 93 7.59 29.15 -5.57
N ARG A 94 8.26 28.05 -5.92
CA ARG A 94 8.53 27.68 -7.34
C ARG A 94 7.26 27.30 -8.11
N LEU A 95 6.16 27.02 -7.40
CA LEU A 95 4.85 26.76 -7.97
C LEU A 95 3.79 27.48 -7.13
N SER A 96 2.85 28.18 -7.78
CA SER A 96 1.78 28.88 -7.08
C SER A 96 0.76 27.90 -6.48
N ILE A 97 0.15 28.29 -5.36
CA ILE A 97 -0.91 27.53 -4.69
C ILE A 97 -2.09 27.33 -5.64
N THR A 98 -2.50 28.39 -6.35
CA THR A 98 -3.62 28.35 -7.31
C THR A 98 -3.34 27.37 -8.45
N THR A 99 -2.13 27.35 -8.99
CA THR A 99 -1.72 26.40 -10.03
C THR A 99 -1.74 24.97 -9.51
N ALA A 100 -1.19 24.72 -8.32
CA ALA A 100 -1.20 23.39 -7.72
C ALA A 100 -2.64 22.91 -7.42
N PHE A 101 -3.52 23.79 -6.96
CA PHE A 101 -4.93 23.46 -6.75
C PHE A 101 -5.64 23.12 -8.08
N ALA A 102 -5.44 23.93 -9.12
CA ALA A 102 -5.98 23.66 -10.45
C ALA A 102 -5.48 22.31 -11.01
N ILE A 103 -4.20 21.97 -10.81
CA ILE A 103 -3.64 20.65 -11.15
C ILE A 103 -4.38 19.54 -10.39
N ALA A 104 -4.55 19.66 -9.07
CA ALA A 104 -5.26 18.65 -8.28
C ALA A 104 -6.70 18.42 -8.76
N VAL A 105 -7.45 19.50 -9.01
CA VAL A 105 -8.83 19.42 -9.53
C VAL A 105 -8.85 18.75 -10.91
N THR A 106 -7.96 19.15 -11.81
CA THR A 106 -7.88 18.60 -13.17
C THR A 106 -7.54 17.11 -13.15
N LEU A 107 -6.57 16.70 -12.35
CA LEU A 107 -6.19 15.29 -12.17
C LEU A 107 -7.35 14.48 -11.59
N THR A 108 -8.06 15.02 -10.60
CA THR A 108 -9.21 14.35 -9.97
C THR A 108 -10.36 14.16 -10.97
N LEU A 109 -10.72 15.21 -11.71
CA LEU A 109 -11.78 15.14 -12.72
C LEU A 109 -11.41 14.18 -13.85
N THR A 110 -10.18 14.25 -14.35
CA THR A 110 -9.69 13.33 -15.39
C THR A 110 -9.66 11.88 -14.91
N ALA A 111 -9.24 11.63 -13.66
CA ALA A 111 -9.27 10.30 -13.07
C ALA A 111 -10.71 9.75 -13.00
N ALA A 112 -11.65 10.57 -12.53
CA ALA A 112 -13.05 10.19 -12.40
C ALA A 112 -13.70 9.91 -13.76
N THR A 113 -13.52 10.79 -14.76
CA THR A 113 -14.07 10.59 -16.11
C THR A 113 -13.50 9.34 -16.77
N LEU A 114 -12.19 9.11 -16.63
CA LEU A 114 -11.52 7.94 -17.19
C LEU A 114 -12.02 6.63 -16.54
N LEU A 115 -12.23 6.62 -15.22
CA LEU A 115 -12.74 5.44 -14.51
C LEU A 115 -14.22 5.19 -14.77
N VAL A 116 -15.06 6.23 -14.78
CA VAL A 116 -16.50 6.08 -15.08
C VAL A 116 -16.71 5.61 -16.52
N GLY A 117 -16.02 6.22 -17.49
CA GLY A 117 -16.19 5.90 -18.91
C GLY A 117 -15.47 4.62 -19.36
N GLY A 118 -14.30 4.33 -18.81
CA GLY A 118 -13.47 3.20 -19.22
C GLY A 118 -13.58 1.95 -18.33
N VAL A 119 -14.18 2.06 -17.15
CA VAL A 119 -14.20 1.00 -16.14
C VAL A 119 -15.61 0.78 -15.56
N ASN A 120 -15.99 1.56 -14.54
CA ASN A 120 -17.33 1.63 -13.94
C ASN A 120 -17.37 2.65 -12.79
N CYS A 121 -18.57 3.01 -12.35
CA CYS A 121 -18.79 3.94 -11.25
C CYS A 121 -18.21 3.47 -9.91
N LEU A 122 -18.26 2.16 -9.62
CA LEU A 122 -17.75 1.63 -8.35
C LEU A 122 -16.23 1.85 -8.21
N ALA A 123 -15.46 1.55 -9.25
CA ALA A 123 -14.02 1.79 -9.28
C ALA A 123 -13.70 3.30 -9.14
N ALA A 124 -14.47 4.17 -9.80
CA ALA A 124 -14.33 5.62 -9.68
C ALA A 124 -14.61 6.11 -8.24
N SER A 125 -15.71 5.66 -7.63
CA SER A 125 -16.08 6.02 -6.26
C SER A 125 -15.06 5.53 -5.23
N LEU A 126 -14.54 4.32 -5.38
CA LEU A 126 -13.48 3.79 -4.52
C LEU A 126 -12.18 4.57 -4.68
N SER A 127 -11.78 4.91 -5.91
CA SER A 127 -10.60 5.73 -6.17
C SER A 127 -10.72 7.11 -5.50
N LEU A 128 -11.89 7.76 -5.62
CA LEU A 128 -12.18 9.02 -4.95
C LEU A 128 -12.18 8.87 -3.42
N LEU A 129 -12.75 7.79 -2.89
CA LEU A 129 -12.71 7.47 -1.46
C LEU A 129 -11.26 7.32 -0.98
N GLY A 130 -10.37 6.70 -1.76
CA GLY A 130 -8.94 6.60 -1.46
C GLY A 130 -8.26 7.97 -1.38
N LEU A 131 -8.52 8.83 -2.37
CA LEU A 131 -8.04 10.21 -2.39
C LEU A 131 -8.54 10.98 -1.16
N CYS A 132 -9.85 10.97 -0.89
CA CYS A 132 -10.45 11.66 0.24
C CYS A 132 -9.94 11.12 1.58
N SER A 133 -9.77 9.81 1.70
CA SER A 133 -9.21 9.18 2.91
C SER A 133 -7.75 9.61 3.14
N TYR A 134 -6.94 9.73 2.09
CA TYR A 134 -5.56 10.18 2.25
C TYR A 134 -5.47 11.64 2.69
N VAL A 135 -6.28 12.50 2.07
CA VAL A 135 -6.26 13.95 2.32
C VAL A 135 -6.98 14.26 3.63
N LEU A 136 -8.27 13.96 3.74
CA LEU A 136 -9.10 14.38 4.87
C LEU A 136 -8.86 13.53 6.11
N LEU A 137 -8.97 12.20 5.99
CA LEU A 137 -8.86 11.30 7.14
C LEU A 137 -7.40 11.24 7.64
N TYR A 138 -6.44 10.94 6.77
CA TYR A 138 -5.05 10.83 7.20
C TYR A 138 -4.38 12.20 7.39
N THR A 139 -4.26 13.02 6.33
CA THR A 139 -3.44 14.24 6.38
C THR A 139 -4.04 15.30 7.32
N VAL A 140 -5.33 15.61 7.17
CA VAL A 140 -5.98 16.67 7.96
C VAL A 140 -6.31 16.21 9.36
N LEU A 141 -6.97 15.05 9.52
CA LEU A 141 -7.55 14.65 10.79
C LEU A 141 -6.54 13.90 11.69
N LEU A 142 -6.03 12.76 11.22
CA LEU A 142 -5.32 11.81 12.07
C LEU A 142 -3.85 12.17 12.30
N LYS A 143 -3.11 12.51 11.23
CA LYS A 143 -1.66 12.75 11.26
C LYS A 143 -1.24 13.72 12.39
N PRO A 144 -1.88 14.89 12.58
CA PRO A 144 -1.49 15.82 13.63
C PRO A 144 -2.04 15.48 15.02
N ARG A 145 -2.98 14.53 15.18
CA ARG A 145 -3.75 14.36 16.43
C ARG A 145 -3.51 13.06 17.18
N THR A 146 -3.03 12.00 16.53
CA THR A 146 -2.97 10.67 17.17
C THR A 146 -1.78 9.83 16.73
N THR A 147 -1.31 8.96 17.64
CA THR A 147 -0.32 7.92 17.35
C THR A 147 -0.87 6.78 16.47
N GLN A 148 -2.20 6.67 16.36
CA GLN A 148 -2.89 5.70 15.50
C GLN A 148 -3.05 6.20 14.05
N ASN A 149 -2.38 7.30 13.70
CA ASN A 149 -2.51 7.93 12.41
C ASN A 149 -2.17 7.01 11.22
N ILE A 150 -1.19 6.12 11.37
CA ILE A 150 -0.80 5.16 10.34
C ILE A 150 -1.72 3.94 10.31
N VAL A 151 -2.18 3.48 11.47
CA VAL A 151 -3.04 2.30 11.55
C VAL A 151 -4.38 2.60 10.87
N ILE A 152 -5.01 3.71 11.24
CA ILE A 152 -6.31 4.11 10.66
C ILE A 152 -6.12 4.79 9.30
N GLY A 153 -5.09 5.63 9.15
CA GLY A 153 -4.80 6.32 7.89
C GLY A 153 -4.34 5.39 6.76
N GLY A 154 -3.91 4.17 7.10
CA GLY A 154 -3.56 3.13 6.13
C GLY A 154 -4.70 2.75 5.17
N VAL A 155 -5.95 3.07 5.52
CA VAL A 155 -7.14 2.81 4.68
C VAL A 155 -6.95 3.35 3.26
N ALA A 156 -6.39 4.55 3.11
CA ALA A 156 -6.16 5.14 1.80
C ALA A 156 -5.21 4.31 0.93
N GLY A 157 -4.18 3.72 1.54
CA GLY A 157 -3.22 2.85 0.85
C GLY A 157 -3.76 1.46 0.57
N ALA A 158 -4.78 1.01 1.30
CA ALA A 158 -5.39 -0.31 1.19
C ALA A 158 -6.57 -0.38 0.20
N ILE A 159 -7.14 0.76 -0.19
CA ILE A 159 -8.23 0.86 -1.18
C ILE A 159 -7.89 0.39 -2.61
N PRO A 160 -6.67 0.57 -3.18
CA PRO A 160 -6.38 0.22 -4.57
C PRO A 160 -6.70 -1.24 -4.96
N PRO A 161 -6.45 -2.28 -4.12
CA PRO A 161 -6.99 -3.62 -4.31
C PRO A 161 -8.49 -3.69 -4.62
N LEU A 162 -9.31 -2.91 -3.90
CA LEU A 162 -10.76 -2.86 -4.11
C LEU A 162 -11.10 -2.19 -5.44
N VAL A 163 -10.37 -1.13 -5.83
CA VAL A 163 -10.50 -0.50 -7.15
C VAL A 163 -10.21 -1.50 -8.26
N GLY A 164 -9.15 -2.30 -8.11
CA GLY A 164 -8.79 -3.35 -9.05
C GLY A 164 -9.87 -4.42 -9.20
N ALA A 165 -10.45 -4.87 -8.08
CA ALA A 165 -11.51 -5.87 -8.11
C ALA A 165 -12.82 -5.34 -8.72
N ALA A 166 -13.21 -4.11 -8.36
CA ALA A 166 -14.32 -3.41 -8.99
C ALA A 166 -14.10 -3.26 -10.49
N ALA A 167 -12.88 -2.99 -10.95
CA ALA A 167 -12.56 -2.93 -12.37
C ALA A 167 -12.70 -4.28 -13.08
N ALA A 168 -12.29 -5.37 -12.41
CA ALA A 168 -12.35 -6.72 -12.98
C ALA A 168 -13.79 -7.21 -13.13
N THR A 169 -14.63 -7.00 -12.12
CA THR A 169 -15.90 -7.72 -11.97
C THR A 169 -17.11 -6.83 -11.69
N GLY A 170 -16.93 -5.55 -11.37
CA GLY A 170 -18.02 -4.64 -11.02
C GLY A 170 -18.54 -4.77 -9.58
N HIS A 171 -17.95 -5.67 -8.77
CA HIS A 171 -18.29 -5.89 -7.37
C HIS A 171 -17.03 -6.19 -6.53
N LEU A 172 -17.19 -6.28 -5.20
CA LEU A 172 -16.10 -6.54 -4.26
C LEU A 172 -16.22 -7.94 -3.66
N GLY A 173 -15.40 -8.88 -4.14
CA GLY A 173 -15.30 -10.23 -3.58
C GLY A 173 -14.40 -10.31 -2.33
N LEU A 174 -14.44 -11.44 -1.62
CA LEU A 174 -13.63 -11.65 -0.41
C LEU A 174 -12.12 -11.57 -0.67
N GLY A 175 -11.65 -11.99 -1.85
CA GLY A 175 -10.23 -11.93 -2.21
C GLY A 175 -9.67 -10.50 -2.24
N SER A 176 -10.45 -9.51 -2.67
CA SER A 176 -10.02 -8.12 -2.68
C SER A 176 -10.02 -7.49 -1.28
N TRP A 177 -10.99 -7.87 -0.44
CA TRP A 177 -11.01 -7.52 0.99
C TRP A 177 -9.86 -8.16 1.77
N TRP A 178 -9.45 -9.38 1.42
CA TRP A 178 -8.25 -10.00 1.96
C TRP A 178 -7.00 -9.18 1.62
N LEU A 179 -6.82 -8.78 0.36
CA LEU A 179 -5.65 -7.97 -0.02
C LEU A 179 -5.71 -6.56 0.60
N PHE A 180 -6.90 -5.95 0.71
CA PHE A 180 -7.12 -4.73 1.47
C PHE A 180 -6.63 -4.90 2.92
N ALA A 181 -7.08 -5.96 3.61
CA ALA A 181 -6.69 -6.23 5.00
C ALA A 181 -5.19 -6.51 5.13
N LEU A 182 -4.60 -7.20 4.15
CA LEU A 182 -3.16 -7.45 4.11
C LEU A 182 -2.37 -6.15 4.01
N VAL A 183 -2.76 -5.23 3.13
CA VAL A 183 -2.13 -3.90 3.02
C VAL A 183 -2.34 -3.09 4.30
N MET A 184 -3.52 -3.17 4.94
CA MET A 184 -3.78 -2.53 6.23
C MET A 184 -2.84 -3.02 7.33
N LEU A 185 -2.64 -4.34 7.48
CA LEU A 185 -1.73 -4.91 8.47
C LEU A 185 -0.25 -4.64 8.16
N TRP A 186 0.11 -4.62 6.89
CA TRP A 186 1.47 -4.32 6.45
C TRP A 186 1.85 -2.86 6.68
N THR A 187 0.90 -1.93 6.54
CA THR A 187 1.15 -0.49 6.56
C THR A 187 1.84 0.00 7.83
N PRO A 188 1.43 -0.38 9.05
CA PRO A 188 2.13 0.00 10.28
C PRO A 188 3.56 -0.52 10.34
N ALA A 189 3.79 -1.78 10.01
CA ALA A 189 5.13 -2.38 10.01
C ALA A 189 6.07 -1.66 9.01
N HIS A 190 5.54 -1.29 7.85
CA HIS A 190 6.27 -0.56 6.82
C HIS A 190 6.56 0.89 7.22
N PHE A 191 5.52 1.66 7.55
CA PHE A 191 5.65 3.10 7.75
C PHE A 191 6.31 3.44 9.07
N TRP A 192 6.08 2.69 10.15
CA TRP A 192 6.79 2.96 11.40
C TRP A 192 8.29 2.67 11.31
N ALA A 193 8.73 1.76 10.43
CA ALA A 193 10.14 1.60 10.13
C ALA A 193 10.75 2.89 9.52
N LEU A 194 10.00 3.58 8.65
CA LEU A 194 10.38 4.92 8.17
C LEU A 194 10.30 5.98 9.30
N ALA A 195 9.26 5.92 10.13
CA ALA A 195 9.05 6.89 11.20
C ALA A 195 10.17 6.84 12.25
N LEU A 196 10.80 5.69 12.48
CA LEU A 196 12.02 5.58 13.31
C LEU A 196 13.18 6.42 12.74
N LEU A 197 13.35 6.43 11.41
CA LEU A 197 14.38 7.23 10.73
C LEU A 197 14.09 8.73 10.79
N LEU A 198 12.81 9.09 10.77
CA LEU A 198 12.32 10.48 10.72
C LEU A 198 11.81 10.97 12.09
N LYS A 199 12.17 10.28 13.17
CA LYS A 199 11.65 10.56 14.52
C LYS A 199 11.89 11.99 14.95
N GLU A 200 13.12 12.49 14.77
CA GLU A 200 13.48 13.86 15.16
C GLU A 200 12.82 14.92 14.27
N ASP A 201 12.65 14.63 12.97
CA ASP A 201 11.89 15.50 12.05
C ASP A 201 10.44 15.66 12.53
N TYR A 202 9.79 14.56 12.92
CA TYR A 202 8.40 14.61 13.43
C TYR A 202 8.30 15.31 14.77
N ARG A 203 9.27 15.09 15.66
CA ARG A 203 9.34 15.77 16.97
C ARG A 203 9.46 17.28 16.79
N ALA A 204 10.31 17.74 15.87
CA ALA A 204 10.55 19.16 15.64
C ALA A 204 9.30 19.96 15.20
N VAL A 205 8.33 19.30 14.55
CA VAL A 205 7.06 19.90 14.12
C VAL A 205 5.85 19.45 14.95
N GLY A 206 6.08 18.78 16.08
CA GLY A 206 5.02 18.39 17.02
C GLY A 206 4.07 17.31 16.49
N ILE A 207 4.46 16.51 15.49
CA ILE A 207 3.61 15.42 14.99
C ILE A 207 3.73 14.23 15.95
N PRO A 208 2.62 13.73 16.54
CA PRO A 208 2.62 12.67 17.55
C PRO A 208 2.76 11.27 16.91
N MET A 209 3.81 11.06 16.11
CA MET A 209 4.12 9.73 15.55
C MET A 209 4.47 8.74 16.67
N LEU A 210 4.12 7.46 16.49
CA LEU A 210 4.38 6.41 17.48
C LEU A 210 5.82 6.43 18.07
N PRO A 211 6.90 6.49 17.27
CA PRO A 211 8.26 6.57 17.82
C PRO A 211 8.59 7.86 18.57
N VAL A 212 7.87 8.96 18.30
CA VAL A 212 8.03 10.23 19.03
C VAL A 212 7.41 10.11 20.41
N VAL A 213 6.23 9.50 20.51
CA VAL A 213 5.43 9.44 21.75
C VAL A 213 5.83 8.25 22.64
N LYS A 214 6.03 7.07 22.05
CA LYS A 214 6.30 5.82 22.79
C LYS A 214 7.75 5.33 22.67
N GLY A 215 8.59 6.02 21.91
CA GLY A 215 9.99 5.66 21.72
C GLY A 215 10.22 4.51 20.74
N SER A 216 11.50 4.22 20.49
CA SER A 216 11.93 3.28 19.46
C SER A 216 11.59 1.83 19.81
N GLY A 217 11.77 1.42 21.07
CA GLY A 217 11.51 0.05 21.55
C GLY A 217 10.05 -0.39 21.37
N ALA A 218 9.10 0.39 21.89
CA ALA A 218 7.66 0.11 21.73
C ALA A 218 7.24 0.11 20.26
N THR A 219 7.85 0.98 19.45
CA THR A 219 7.60 1.04 17.99
C THR A 219 8.12 -0.21 17.29
N ALA A 220 9.33 -0.67 17.62
CA ALA A 220 9.91 -1.89 17.05
C ALA A 220 9.13 -3.15 17.46
N GLU A 221 8.61 -3.19 18.68
CA GLU A 221 7.70 -4.25 19.12
C GLU A 221 6.38 -4.24 18.34
N ALA A 222 5.76 -3.07 18.17
CA ALA A 222 4.54 -2.95 17.37
C ALA A 222 4.78 -3.38 15.91
N ILE A 223 5.90 -2.95 15.30
CA ILE A 223 6.33 -3.39 13.97
C ILE A 223 6.42 -4.92 13.89
N ARG A 224 7.01 -5.58 14.89
CA ARG A 224 7.13 -7.04 14.95
C ARG A 224 5.76 -7.72 14.94
N TRP A 225 4.82 -7.25 15.77
CA TRP A 225 3.47 -7.83 15.84
C TRP A 225 2.66 -7.61 14.56
N TYR A 226 2.70 -6.41 13.97
CA TYR A 226 2.04 -6.15 12.69
C TYR A 226 2.66 -6.96 11.54
N ALA A 227 3.97 -7.15 11.54
CA ALA A 227 4.63 -7.99 10.55
C ALA A 227 4.28 -9.47 10.71
N LEU A 228 4.17 -9.97 11.95
CA LEU A 228 3.68 -11.33 12.20
C LEU A 228 2.24 -11.49 11.69
N ALA A 229 1.36 -10.52 11.98
CA ALA A 229 -0.02 -10.53 11.49
C ALA A 229 -0.08 -10.46 9.95
N THR A 230 0.83 -9.69 9.32
CA THR A 230 0.97 -9.63 7.86
C THR A 230 1.40 -10.98 7.29
N VAL A 231 2.34 -11.69 7.94
CA VAL A 231 2.78 -13.03 7.50
C VAL A 231 1.67 -14.06 7.64
N VAL A 232 0.94 -14.05 8.76
CA VAL A 232 -0.19 -14.96 8.95
C VAL A 232 -1.27 -14.70 7.91
N LEU A 233 -1.67 -13.43 7.72
CA LEU A 233 -2.69 -13.10 6.74
C LEU A 233 -2.21 -13.33 5.30
N SER A 234 -0.92 -13.13 4.99
CA SER A 234 -0.39 -13.40 3.65
C SER A 234 -0.47 -14.88 3.31
N LEU A 235 -0.21 -15.78 4.26
CA LEU A 235 -0.36 -17.23 4.08
C LEU A 235 -1.81 -17.65 3.82
N VAL A 236 -2.79 -16.97 4.43
CA VAL A 236 -4.23 -17.19 4.13
C VAL A 236 -4.55 -16.94 2.65
N GLY A 237 -3.72 -16.16 1.95
CA GLY A 237 -3.83 -15.91 0.51
C GLY A 237 -3.82 -17.17 -0.35
N VAL A 238 -3.24 -18.28 0.14
CA VAL A 238 -3.29 -19.60 -0.51
C VAL A 238 -4.73 -20.03 -0.78
N TRP A 239 -5.65 -19.72 0.14
CA TRP A 239 -7.07 -20.08 0.02
C TRP A 239 -7.94 -18.93 -0.47
N ALA A 240 -7.47 -17.67 -0.35
CA ALA A 240 -8.20 -16.51 -0.86
C ALA A 240 -8.11 -16.38 -2.39
N LEU A 241 -7.06 -16.95 -3.00
CA LEU A 241 -6.86 -17.00 -4.45
C LEU A 241 -7.93 -17.89 -5.12
N PRO A 242 -8.58 -17.43 -6.20
CA PRO A 242 -9.47 -18.30 -7.01
C PRO A 242 -8.73 -19.49 -7.66
N GLY A 243 -7.42 -19.37 -7.84
CA GLY A 243 -6.56 -20.41 -8.40
C GLY A 243 -5.08 -20.05 -8.24
N GLY A 244 -4.20 -21.06 -8.26
CA GLY A 244 -2.75 -20.84 -8.12
C GLY A 244 -2.24 -20.72 -6.67
N GLY A 245 -3.10 -20.97 -5.68
CA GLY A 245 -2.82 -20.78 -4.26
C GLY A 245 -1.56 -21.45 -3.74
N LEU A 246 -1.30 -22.71 -4.10
CA LEU A 246 -0.10 -23.43 -3.63
C LEU A 246 1.19 -22.82 -4.17
N LEU A 247 1.21 -22.45 -5.46
CA LEU A 247 2.38 -21.80 -6.04
C LEU A 247 2.67 -20.47 -5.32
N TYR A 248 1.63 -19.66 -5.11
CA TYR A 248 1.72 -18.42 -4.34
C TYR A 248 2.31 -18.68 -2.94
N GLY A 249 1.74 -19.61 -2.19
CA GLY A 249 2.15 -19.92 -0.82
C GLY A 249 3.61 -20.36 -0.71
N LEU A 250 4.05 -21.27 -1.59
CA LEU A 250 5.42 -21.77 -1.60
C LEU A 250 6.43 -20.66 -1.91
N LEU A 251 6.17 -19.84 -2.93
CA LEU A 251 7.06 -18.75 -3.31
C LEU A 251 7.05 -17.59 -2.30
N LEU A 252 6.00 -17.46 -1.49
CA LEU A 252 5.87 -16.45 -0.44
C LEU A 252 6.72 -16.77 0.80
N LEU A 253 7.02 -18.04 1.09
CA LEU A 253 7.79 -18.46 2.27
C LEU A 253 9.13 -17.69 2.45
N PRO A 254 10.01 -17.55 1.44
CA PRO A 254 11.25 -16.78 1.60
C PRO A 254 10.99 -15.29 1.88
N PHE A 255 9.92 -14.72 1.33
CA PHE A 255 9.54 -13.33 1.60
C PHE A 255 9.11 -13.13 3.05
N ASN A 256 8.26 -14.03 3.56
CA ASN A 256 7.80 -14.05 4.95
C ASN A 256 8.95 -14.27 5.93
N ALA A 257 9.80 -15.28 5.67
CA ALA A 257 10.95 -15.58 6.51
C ALA A 257 11.90 -14.38 6.64
N ARG A 258 12.20 -13.70 5.52
CA ARG A 258 13.05 -12.51 5.54
C ARG A 258 12.41 -11.34 6.26
N LEU A 259 11.09 -11.12 6.10
CA LEU A 259 10.37 -10.07 6.82
C LEU A 259 10.46 -10.29 8.34
N LEU A 260 10.18 -11.51 8.82
CA LEU A 260 10.28 -11.86 10.25
C LEU A 260 11.70 -11.72 10.78
N GLN A 261 12.71 -12.16 10.01
CA GLN A 261 14.11 -12.00 10.40
C GLN A 261 14.47 -10.52 10.60
N MET A 262 14.06 -9.65 9.67
CA MET A 262 14.40 -8.23 9.73
C MET A 262 13.68 -7.49 10.87
N THR A 263 12.40 -7.81 11.13
CA THR A 263 11.66 -7.21 12.24
C THR A 263 12.17 -7.71 13.59
N TRP A 264 12.56 -8.98 13.69
CA TRP A 264 13.22 -9.52 14.88
C TRP A 264 14.55 -8.83 15.17
N ASN A 265 15.38 -8.64 14.14
CA ASN A 265 16.66 -7.95 14.29
C ASN A 265 16.48 -6.47 14.68
N LEU A 266 15.46 -5.79 14.15
CA LEU A 266 15.12 -4.43 14.57
C LEU A 266 14.59 -4.40 16.01
N HIS A 267 13.78 -5.38 16.43
CA HIS A 267 13.29 -5.47 17.79
C HIS A 267 14.43 -5.68 18.82
N LYS A 268 15.49 -6.42 18.46
CA LYS A 268 16.68 -6.59 19.30
C LYS A 268 17.51 -5.31 19.46
N ASP A 269 17.46 -4.42 18.49
CA ASP A 269 18.23 -3.16 18.49
C ASP A 269 17.39 -2.04 17.87
N PRO A 270 16.41 -1.50 18.63
CA PRO A 270 15.40 -0.59 18.09
C PRO A 270 15.94 0.77 17.61
N ASP A 271 17.14 1.15 18.05
CA ASP A 271 17.78 2.42 17.69
C ASP A 271 18.74 2.28 16.49
N ASP A 272 18.94 1.07 15.96
CA ASP A 272 19.72 0.83 14.75
C ASP A 272 18.97 1.31 13.49
N LEU A 273 19.33 2.52 13.06
CA LEU A 273 18.76 3.17 11.88
C LEU A 273 19.05 2.38 10.58
N GLN A 274 20.13 1.59 10.49
CA GLN A 274 20.37 0.76 9.30
C GLN A 274 19.37 -0.38 9.23
N ARG A 275 19.02 -1.00 10.35
CA ARG A 275 17.97 -2.04 10.40
C ARG A 275 16.62 -1.46 10.04
N ALA A 276 16.25 -0.30 10.58
CA ALA A 276 14.99 0.37 10.26
C ALA A 276 14.91 0.72 8.76
N LYS A 277 16.00 1.27 8.18
CA LYS A 277 16.09 1.57 6.75
C LYS A 277 16.04 0.32 5.87
N GLY A 278 16.74 -0.73 6.28
CA GLY A 278 16.71 -2.03 5.61
C GLY A 278 15.28 -2.59 5.58
N LEU A 279 14.60 -2.60 6.72
CA LEU A 279 13.24 -3.10 6.84
C LEU A 279 12.25 -2.27 6.01
N PHE A 280 12.36 -0.94 6.02
CA PHE A 280 11.53 -0.07 5.19
C PHE A 280 11.69 -0.39 3.69
N ARG A 281 12.92 -0.61 3.22
CA ARG A 281 13.17 -0.98 1.80
C ARG A 281 12.66 -2.38 1.48
N TRP A 282 12.91 -3.34 2.36
CA TRP A 282 12.45 -4.71 2.19
C TRP A 282 10.94 -4.80 2.18
N SER A 283 10.25 -4.07 3.05
CA SER A 283 8.77 -4.09 3.10
C SER A 283 8.12 -3.57 1.82
N ILE A 284 8.72 -2.59 1.11
CA ILE A 284 8.29 -2.18 -0.23
C ILE A 284 8.45 -3.34 -1.22
N PHE A 285 9.65 -3.93 -1.26
CA PHE A 285 9.93 -5.07 -2.13
C PHE A 285 9.04 -6.27 -1.82
N TYR A 286 8.74 -6.52 -0.55
CA TYR A 286 7.84 -7.55 -0.07
C TYR A 286 6.44 -7.37 -0.66
N LEU A 287 5.86 -6.16 -0.58
CA LEU A 287 4.51 -5.94 -1.09
C LEU A 287 4.44 -5.99 -2.62
N PHE A 288 5.44 -5.46 -3.33
CA PHE A 288 5.59 -5.69 -4.77
C PHE A 288 5.70 -7.18 -5.10
N GLY A 289 6.49 -7.92 -4.32
CA GLY A 289 6.67 -9.37 -4.43
C GLY A 289 5.35 -10.10 -4.27
N VAL A 290 4.57 -9.80 -3.21
CA VAL A 290 3.23 -10.35 -3.01
C VAL A 290 2.35 -10.11 -4.25
N CYS A 291 2.29 -8.88 -4.75
CA CYS A 291 1.47 -8.56 -5.94
C CYS A 291 1.94 -9.34 -7.18
N LEU A 292 3.25 -9.46 -7.39
CA LEU A 292 3.82 -10.23 -8.48
C LEU A 292 3.50 -11.73 -8.35
N LEU A 293 3.60 -12.29 -7.16
CA LEU A 293 3.28 -13.69 -6.89
C LEU A 293 1.80 -13.98 -7.12
N LEU A 294 0.90 -13.05 -6.76
CA LEU A 294 -0.54 -13.17 -7.08
C LEU A 294 -0.76 -13.23 -8.59
N LEU A 295 -0.11 -12.36 -9.37
CA LEU A 295 -0.19 -12.37 -10.83
C LEU A 295 0.36 -13.67 -11.43
N MET A 296 1.52 -14.13 -10.94
CA MET A 296 2.14 -15.37 -11.40
C MET A 296 1.29 -16.61 -11.09
N ALA A 297 0.69 -16.65 -9.91
CA ALA A 297 -0.20 -17.72 -9.47
C ALA A 297 -1.43 -17.85 -10.39
N ARG A 298 -1.95 -16.72 -10.89
CA ARG A 298 -3.12 -16.67 -11.79
C ARG A 298 -2.79 -16.93 -13.26
N MET A 299 -1.56 -17.30 -13.59
CA MET A 299 -1.21 -17.80 -14.93
C MET A 299 -1.63 -19.27 -15.08
N PRO A 300 -1.90 -19.78 -16.29
CA PRO A 300 -2.30 -21.17 -16.51
C PRO A 300 -1.33 -22.20 -15.88
N ALA A 301 -0.03 -21.95 -15.97
CA ALA A 301 0.99 -22.79 -15.35
C ALA A 301 0.91 -22.80 -13.80
N GLY A 302 0.54 -21.68 -13.18
CA GLY A 302 0.38 -21.57 -11.73
C GLY A 302 -0.85 -22.30 -11.20
N GLU A 303 -1.95 -22.23 -11.96
CA GLU A 303 -3.17 -23.00 -11.67
C GLU A 303 -2.89 -24.51 -11.81
N GLN A 304 -2.26 -24.93 -12.91
CA GLN A 304 -1.90 -26.33 -13.14
C GLN A 304 -0.97 -26.88 -12.04
N PHE A 305 0.05 -26.11 -11.64
CA PHE A 305 0.94 -26.48 -10.53
C PHE A 305 0.15 -26.71 -9.24
N SER A 306 -0.80 -25.83 -8.93
CA SER A 306 -1.58 -25.94 -7.71
C SER A 306 -2.54 -27.13 -7.75
N GLN A 307 -3.17 -27.41 -8.89
CA GLN A 307 -4.01 -28.59 -9.08
C GLN A 307 -3.21 -29.90 -8.88
N GLN A 308 -2.03 -29.99 -9.47
CA GLN A 308 -1.12 -31.14 -9.30
C GLN A 308 -0.67 -31.29 -7.85
N GLY A 309 -0.30 -30.18 -7.19
CA GLY A 309 0.10 -30.18 -5.79
C GLY A 309 -1.01 -30.65 -4.86
N PHE A 310 -2.24 -30.16 -5.04
CA PHE A 310 -3.38 -30.61 -4.23
C PHE A 310 -3.74 -32.07 -4.49
N ALA A 311 -3.65 -32.54 -5.74
CA ALA A 311 -3.85 -33.96 -6.07
C ALA A 311 -2.82 -34.87 -5.37
N LEU A 312 -1.54 -34.47 -5.33
CA LEU A 312 -0.49 -35.22 -4.62
C LEU A 312 -0.71 -35.26 -3.09
N LEU A 313 -1.27 -34.19 -2.52
CA LEU A 313 -1.59 -34.11 -1.09
C LEU A 313 -2.87 -34.88 -0.71
N GLY A 314 -3.52 -35.56 -1.65
CA GLY A 314 -4.79 -36.24 -1.43
C GLY A 314 -5.97 -35.29 -1.20
N TRP A 315 -5.79 -33.99 -1.47
CA TRP A 315 -6.84 -32.99 -1.44
C TRP A 315 -7.50 -32.88 -2.81
N SER A 316 -7.99 -34.01 -3.34
CA SER A 316 -8.83 -34.02 -4.54
C SER A 316 -10.27 -33.66 -4.17
N GLY A 317 -10.47 -32.43 -3.70
CA GLY A 317 -11.78 -31.83 -3.46
C GLY A 317 -11.84 -30.53 -4.24
N SER A 318 -12.86 -30.39 -5.10
CA SER A 318 -13.09 -29.27 -6.01
C SER A 318 -12.65 -27.91 -5.48
N GLY A 319 -12.06 -27.08 -6.34
CA GLY A 319 -11.58 -25.71 -6.04
C GLY A 319 -12.63 -24.72 -5.50
N ASN A 320 -13.82 -25.19 -5.12
CA ASN A 320 -14.86 -24.46 -4.41
C ASN A 320 -14.98 -24.83 -2.91
N ALA A 321 -14.26 -25.85 -2.41
CA ALA A 321 -14.41 -26.34 -1.04
C ALA A 321 -14.03 -25.31 0.03
N GLY A 322 -13.01 -24.47 -0.22
CA GLY A 322 -12.59 -23.42 0.71
C GLY A 322 -13.65 -22.33 0.90
N PHE A 323 -14.40 -22.01 -0.16
CA PHE A 323 -15.51 -21.06 -0.10
C PHE A 323 -16.79 -21.67 0.47
N THR A 324 -17.04 -22.97 0.23
CA THR A 324 -18.21 -23.65 0.80
C THR A 324 -18.11 -23.83 2.31
N LEU A 325 -16.90 -24.01 2.87
CA LEU A 325 -16.72 -24.13 4.33
C LEU A 325 -16.96 -22.79 5.06
N VAL A 326 -16.55 -21.66 4.46
CA VAL A 326 -16.79 -20.33 5.04
C VAL A 326 -18.23 -19.89 4.79
N ALA A 327 -18.81 -20.20 3.63
CA ALA A 327 -20.21 -19.92 3.34
C ALA A 327 -21.17 -20.76 4.23
N SER A 328 -20.84 -22.02 4.52
CA SER A 328 -21.65 -22.87 5.41
C SER A 328 -21.57 -22.47 6.87
N LEU A 329 -20.45 -21.91 7.32
CA LEU A 329 -20.31 -21.33 8.67
C LEU A 329 -21.09 -20.02 8.83
N VAL A 330 -21.30 -19.26 7.76
CA VAL A 330 -22.09 -18.01 7.77
C VAL A 330 -23.59 -18.30 7.59
N SER A 331 -23.97 -19.33 6.83
CA SER A 331 -25.38 -19.72 6.66
C SER A 331 -25.93 -20.58 7.79
N GLY A 332 -25.08 -21.15 8.65
CA GLY A 332 -25.49 -21.87 9.86
C GLY A 332 -25.71 -20.99 11.11
N ALA A 333 -25.57 -19.66 10.98
CA ALA A 333 -25.66 -18.70 12.09
C ALA A 333 -26.84 -17.70 11.97
N PHE A 334 -27.83 -18.00 11.11
CA PHE A 334 -29.11 -17.29 11.06
C PHE A 334 -30.27 -18.27 11.15
#